data_AF-A0A3B3I9M5-F1
#
_entry.id   AF-A0A3B3I9M5-F1
#
_cell.length_a   1.000
_cell.length_b   1.000
_cell.length_c   1.000
_cell.angle_alpha   90.00
_cell.angle_beta   90.00
_cell.angle_gamma   90.00
#
_symmetry.space_group_name_H-M   'P 1'
#
loop_
_entity.id
_entity.type
_entity.pdbx_description
1 polymer ?
#
loop_
_entity_poly.entity_id
_entity_poly.type
_entity_poly.pdbx_seq_one_letter_code
_entity_poly.pdbx_strand_id
1 'polypeptide(L)'
;MNILPRFLFLFQALPAQVSNTQFATWDKTISRFIWDNKRSRIKYGTLQLPKNKGGMALPKLKEYYIASQLRYLCCWCNPHYTGKWKNIECETLQEPIQNIIGDKELYETKKRHLDPITNHTLTIWFKLLQKYKILNSAKKLKWVAYDRQFKPAEYDQTFKYWTTKGITAWCLLEKDGQLESFENLTKQFHLEKQDFFRYLQMRNYHKKAIQSDSSGDEGGIVHTITKTYKDNNTKWISMLYKSLMEYDENTTLKVKDNWERELNIRITEQDWLDMWRHHHTTGSRTWREFAWKNLIRFFITPKLKNKHLKTNQSCWRGCGEINVDHSHVFWKCQNVTGFWKMVGDLTCKVLGYKIPLLPELFYLYMFSGNLIHQSDKYLFKVMSLAAKKNNNQKLGHYGDPFKGAMDFNNQQHIFNGINNIQAEAARGTITPKVEKMDTVQQIDMGNT
;
A
#
# COMPACT_ATOMS: atom_id res chain seq x y z
N MET A 1 -11.68 -11.94 -7.68
CA MET A 1 -12.12 -10.90 -8.61
C MET A 1 -11.07 -10.74 -9.70
N ASN A 2 -11.34 -11.21 -10.92
CA ASN A 2 -10.40 -11.20 -12.06
C ASN A 2 -10.48 -9.89 -12.88
N ILE A 3 -10.84 -8.78 -12.24
CA ILE A 3 -11.10 -7.51 -12.92
C ILE A 3 -9.79 -6.78 -13.21
N LEU A 4 -8.92 -6.66 -12.20
CA LEU A 4 -7.67 -5.93 -12.33
C LEU A 4 -6.74 -6.48 -13.42
N PRO A 5 -6.47 -7.80 -13.52
CA PRO A 5 -5.60 -8.33 -14.58
C PRO A 5 -6.12 -8.03 -16.00
N ARG A 6 -7.44 -8.09 -16.20
CA ARG A 6 -8.07 -7.78 -17.49
C ARG A 6 -7.92 -6.30 -17.85
N PHE A 7 -8.16 -5.39 -16.90
CA PHE A 7 -7.93 -3.96 -17.12
C PHE A 7 -6.45 -3.63 -17.32
N LEU A 8 -5.55 -4.27 -16.57
CA LEU A 8 -4.10 -4.09 -16.74
C LEU A 8 -3.62 -4.49 -18.12
N PHE A 9 -4.16 -5.57 -18.69
CA PHE A 9 -3.87 -5.94 -20.07
C PHE A 9 -4.31 -4.83 -21.04
N LEU A 10 -5.55 -4.34 -20.92
CA LEU A 10 -6.06 -3.27 -21.77
C LEU A 10 -5.27 -1.96 -21.63
N PHE A 11 -4.91 -1.56 -20.40
CA PHE A 11 -4.12 -0.36 -20.15
C PHE A 11 -2.72 -0.43 -20.75
N GLN A 12 -2.15 -1.63 -20.89
CA GLN A 12 -0.83 -1.81 -21.51
C GLN A 12 -0.91 -1.94 -23.02
N ALA A 13 -1.94 -2.62 -23.54
CA ALA A 13 -2.07 -2.90 -24.97
C ALA A 13 -2.61 -1.72 -25.78
N LEU A 14 -3.41 -0.85 -25.17
CA LEU A 14 -4.06 0.26 -25.88
C LEU A 14 -3.43 1.60 -25.49
N PRO A 15 -2.84 2.34 -26.44
CA PRO A 15 -2.38 3.72 -26.22
C PRO A 15 -3.56 4.70 -26.26
N ALA A 16 -4.63 4.40 -25.52
CA ALA A 16 -5.85 5.18 -25.50
C ALA A 16 -5.92 6.09 -24.28
N GLN A 17 -6.33 7.34 -24.50
CA GLN A 17 -6.65 8.27 -23.42
C GLN A 17 -7.95 7.87 -22.75
N VAL A 18 -7.88 7.51 -21.47
CA VAL A 18 -9.08 7.22 -20.68
C VAL A 18 -9.48 8.46 -19.88
N SER A 19 -10.72 8.90 -20.05
CA SER A 19 -11.25 10.07 -19.34
C SER A 19 -11.47 9.79 -17.85
N ASN A 20 -11.40 10.83 -17.03
CA ASN A 20 -11.70 10.72 -15.59
C ASN A 20 -13.15 10.28 -15.31
N THR A 21 -14.09 10.64 -16.19
CA THR A 21 -15.50 10.24 -16.08
C THR A 21 -15.68 8.74 -16.27
N GLN A 22 -14.89 8.13 -17.16
CA GLN A 22 -14.90 6.69 -17.37
C GLN A 22 -14.39 5.94 -16.13
N PHE A 23 -13.28 6.39 -15.53
CA PHE A 23 -12.79 5.81 -14.26
C PHE A 23 -13.82 5.91 -13.14
N ALA A 24 -14.48 7.07 -12.99
CA ALA A 24 -15.54 7.24 -11.99
C ALA A 24 -16.72 6.29 -12.23
N THR A 25 -17.05 6.02 -13.49
CA THR A 25 -18.11 5.07 -13.86
C THR A 25 -17.73 3.64 -13.50
N TRP A 26 -16.50 3.22 -13.78
CA TRP A 26 -15.99 1.90 -13.39
C TRP A 26 -15.94 1.73 -11.87
N ASP A 27 -15.44 2.73 -11.14
CA ASP A 27 -15.41 2.71 -9.68
C ASP A 27 -16.83 2.65 -9.08
N LYS A 28 -17.80 3.34 -9.68
CA LYS A 28 -19.21 3.25 -9.27
C LYS A 28 -19.78 1.86 -9.48
N THR A 29 -19.48 1.21 -10.61
CA THR A 29 -19.93 -0.16 -10.89
C THR A 29 -19.30 -1.17 -9.93
N ILE A 30 -17.99 -1.06 -9.68
CA ILE A 30 -17.28 -1.90 -8.70
C ILE A 30 -17.85 -1.68 -7.28
N SER A 31 -18.11 -0.42 -6.91
CA SER A 31 -18.72 -0.10 -5.62
C SER A 31 -20.12 -0.71 -5.49
N ARG A 32 -20.99 -0.58 -6.50
CA ARG A 32 -22.32 -1.22 -6.51
C ARG A 32 -22.23 -2.74 -6.36
N PHE A 33 -21.28 -3.38 -7.04
CA PHE A 33 -21.05 -4.82 -6.92
C PHE A 33 -20.61 -5.21 -5.50
N ILE A 34 -19.64 -4.50 -4.91
CA ILE A 34 -19.15 -4.76 -3.54
C ILE A 34 -20.27 -4.62 -2.51
N TRP A 35 -21.14 -3.63 -2.70
CA TRP A 35 -22.22 -3.33 -1.78
C TRP A 35 -23.55 -4.01 -2.12
N ASP A 36 -23.60 -4.88 -3.13
CA ASP A 36 -24.84 -5.53 -3.56
C ASP A 36 -25.99 -4.53 -3.81
N ASN A 37 -25.67 -3.43 -4.50
CA ASN A 37 -26.54 -2.26 -4.73
C ASN A 37 -27.06 -1.55 -3.46
N LYS A 38 -26.61 -1.94 -2.26
CA LYS A 38 -26.94 -1.27 -1.00
C LYS A 38 -26.07 -0.01 -0.81
N ARG A 39 -26.47 0.85 0.13
CA ARG A 39 -25.70 2.05 0.48
C ARG A 39 -24.33 1.66 1.06
N SER A 40 -23.27 2.24 0.50
CA SER A 40 -21.90 2.01 0.96
C SER A 40 -21.74 2.41 2.43
N ARG A 41 -21.27 1.49 3.27
CA ARG A 41 -21.04 1.76 4.70
C ARG A 41 -19.67 2.39 4.97
N ILE A 42 -18.71 2.09 4.11
CA ILE A 42 -17.34 2.60 4.20
C ILE A 42 -17.05 3.38 2.92
N LYS A 43 -16.29 4.48 3.06
CA LYS A 43 -15.84 5.27 1.92
C LYS A 43 -15.02 4.39 0.97
N TYR A 44 -15.28 4.52 -0.33
CA TYR A 44 -14.59 3.73 -1.34
C TYR A 44 -13.06 3.91 -1.30
N GLY A 45 -12.58 5.15 -1.10
CA GLY A 45 -11.15 5.45 -0.92
C GLY A 45 -10.51 4.70 0.25
N THR A 46 -11.23 4.46 1.34
CA THR A 46 -10.73 3.67 2.48
C THR A 46 -10.54 2.19 2.10
N LEU A 47 -11.40 1.62 1.25
CA LEU A 47 -11.23 0.25 0.76
C LEU A 47 -9.99 0.10 -0.13
N GLN A 48 -9.64 1.17 -0.85
CA GLN A 48 -8.49 1.21 -1.76
C GLN A 48 -7.14 1.33 -1.06
N LEU A 49 -7.14 1.71 0.21
CA LEU A 49 -5.92 1.75 1.01
C LEU A 49 -5.28 0.37 1.12
N PRO A 50 -3.95 0.31 1.28
CA PRO A 50 -3.28 -0.96 1.51
C PRO A 50 -3.67 -1.52 2.88
N LYS A 51 -3.55 -2.83 3.02
CA LYS A 51 -3.97 -3.58 4.21
C LYS A 51 -3.30 -3.12 5.51
N ASN A 52 -2.03 -2.76 5.43
CA ASN A 52 -1.25 -2.19 6.54
C ASN A 52 -1.73 -0.80 6.99
N LYS A 53 -2.50 -0.07 6.18
CA LYS A 53 -3.12 1.22 6.53
C LYS A 53 -4.61 1.09 6.86
N GLY A 54 -5.11 -0.14 6.96
CA GLY A 54 -6.51 -0.44 7.29
C GLY A 54 -7.48 -0.48 6.12
N GLY A 55 -6.99 -0.52 4.88
CA GLY A 55 -7.85 -0.79 3.72
C GLY A 55 -7.96 -2.27 3.39
N MET A 56 -8.61 -2.55 2.27
CA MET A 56 -8.78 -3.91 1.73
C MET A 56 -7.88 -4.18 0.51
N ALA A 57 -7.01 -3.22 0.16
CA ALA A 57 -6.22 -3.22 -1.07
C ALA A 57 -7.10 -3.35 -2.32
N LEU A 58 -8.25 -2.67 -2.34
CA LEU A 58 -9.07 -2.58 -3.53
C LEU A 58 -8.29 -1.82 -4.62
N PRO A 59 -8.20 -2.34 -5.86
CA PRO A 59 -7.42 -1.70 -6.90
C PRO A 59 -7.94 -0.30 -7.26
N LYS A 60 -7.05 0.69 -7.31
CA LYS A 60 -7.39 1.99 -7.90
C LYS A 60 -7.08 2.01 -9.40
N LEU A 61 -8.11 1.92 -10.23
CA LEU A 61 -7.94 1.72 -11.67
C LEU A 61 -7.18 2.87 -12.35
N LYS A 62 -7.42 4.11 -11.93
CA LYS A 62 -6.76 5.30 -12.49
C LYS A 62 -5.26 5.29 -12.23
N GLU A 63 -4.84 4.98 -11.01
CA GLU A 63 -3.45 4.91 -10.60
C GLU A 63 -2.74 3.73 -11.28
N TYR A 64 -3.43 2.60 -11.48
CA TYR A 64 -2.90 1.49 -12.28
C TYR A 64 -2.75 1.84 -13.76
N TYR A 65 -3.72 2.57 -14.34
CA TYR A 65 -3.60 3.07 -15.71
C TYR A 65 -2.40 4.00 -15.84
N ILE A 66 -2.26 4.97 -14.93
CA ILE A 66 -1.11 5.88 -14.90
C ILE A 66 0.20 5.10 -14.77
N ALA A 67 0.30 4.17 -13.82
CA ALA A 67 1.49 3.33 -13.65
C ALA A 67 1.82 2.50 -14.90
N SER A 68 0.79 2.07 -15.65
CA SER A 68 0.96 1.34 -16.91
C SER A 68 1.51 2.24 -18.02
N GLN A 69 1.05 3.49 -18.11
CA GLN A 69 1.61 4.46 -19.07
C GLN A 69 3.04 4.88 -18.68
N LEU A 70 3.31 5.10 -17.39
CA LEU A 70 4.65 5.48 -16.92
C LEU A 70 5.68 4.35 -17.06
N ARG A 71 5.26 3.10 -17.26
CA ARG A 71 6.16 1.97 -17.53
C ARG A 71 7.06 2.25 -18.74
N TYR A 72 6.57 2.93 -19.77
CA TYR A 72 7.35 3.27 -20.96
C TYR A 72 8.57 4.14 -20.60
N LEU A 73 8.44 5.07 -19.64
CA LEU A 73 9.57 5.84 -19.12
C LEU A 73 10.64 4.93 -18.51
N CYS A 74 10.24 3.97 -17.68
CA CYS A 74 11.18 3.00 -17.09
C CYS A 74 11.89 2.17 -18.17
N CYS A 75 11.18 1.80 -19.25
CA CYS A 75 11.76 1.08 -20.38
C CYS A 75 12.77 1.93 -21.18
N TRP A 76 12.49 3.23 -21.40
CA TRP A 76 13.45 4.15 -22.02
C TRP A 76 14.68 4.39 -21.15
N CYS A 77 14.50 4.53 -19.84
CA CYS A 77 15.58 4.78 -18.88
C CYS A 77 16.46 3.56 -18.61
N ASN A 78 15.93 2.35 -18.68
CA ASN A 78 16.69 1.13 -18.40
C ASN A 78 17.65 0.80 -19.57
N PRO A 79 18.98 0.78 -19.38
CA PRO A 79 19.94 0.46 -20.44
C PRO A 79 19.85 -0.99 -20.95
N HIS A 80 19.50 -1.93 -20.09
CA HIS A 80 19.43 -3.37 -20.39
C HIS A 80 18.11 -3.81 -21.03
N TYR A 81 17.06 -2.98 -20.95
CA TYR A 81 15.79 -3.29 -21.59
C TYR A 81 15.89 -3.15 -23.11
N THR A 82 15.74 -4.26 -23.82
CA THR A 82 15.73 -4.33 -25.28
C THR A 82 14.29 -4.51 -25.80
N GLY A 83 13.89 -3.65 -26.71
CA GLY A 83 12.57 -3.72 -27.34
C GLY A 83 12.60 -3.03 -28.69
N LYS A 84 12.02 -3.65 -29.73
CA LYS A 84 12.01 -3.08 -31.10
C LYS A 84 11.39 -1.68 -31.12
N TRP A 85 10.28 -1.51 -30.39
CA TRP A 85 9.59 -0.22 -30.26
C TRP A 85 10.47 0.86 -29.62
N LYS A 86 11.25 0.51 -28.58
CA LYS A 86 12.18 1.43 -27.92
C LYS A 86 13.24 1.93 -28.89
N ASN A 87 13.81 1.05 -29.72
CA ASN A 87 14.83 1.46 -30.69
C ASN A 87 14.25 2.44 -31.72
N ILE A 88 13.07 2.12 -32.25
CA ILE A 88 12.36 2.99 -33.21
C ILE A 88 12.12 4.38 -32.61
N GLU A 89 11.57 4.45 -31.39
CA GLU A 89 11.28 5.73 -30.74
C GLU A 89 12.57 6.50 -30.40
N CYS A 90 13.60 5.83 -29.90
CA CYS A 90 14.88 6.47 -29.59
C CYS A 90 15.62 6.99 -30.82
N GLU A 91 15.46 6.37 -31.99
CA GLU A 91 16.05 6.80 -33.26
C GLU A 91 15.25 7.92 -33.95
N THR A 92 13.97 8.10 -33.58
CA THR A 92 13.08 9.09 -34.20
C THR A 92 13.51 10.54 -33.90
N LEU A 93 14.25 10.76 -32.82
CA LEU A 93 14.69 12.09 -32.39
C LEU A 93 16.21 12.24 -32.49
N GLN A 94 16.67 13.44 -32.85
CA GLN A 94 18.10 13.79 -32.82
C GLN A 94 18.69 13.85 -31.40
N GLU A 95 17.83 13.93 -30.37
CA GLU A 95 18.22 13.92 -28.96
C GLU A 95 17.54 12.75 -28.24
N PRO A 96 18.19 12.18 -27.21
CA PRO A 96 17.63 11.07 -26.44
C PRO A 96 16.33 11.49 -25.74
N ILE A 97 15.28 10.67 -25.89
CA ILE A 97 13.97 10.85 -25.23
C ILE A 97 14.13 11.03 -23.71
N GLN A 98 15.12 10.37 -23.13
CA GLN A 98 15.46 10.41 -21.71
C GLN A 98 15.75 11.83 -21.22
N ASN A 99 16.34 12.68 -22.07
CA ASN A 99 16.59 14.08 -21.72
C ASN A 99 15.29 14.88 -21.63
N ILE A 100 14.32 14.57 -22.48
CA ILE A 100 12.99 15.20 -22.48
C ILE A 100 12.25 14.89 -21.18
N ILE A 101 12.44 13.70 -20.58
CA ILE A 101 11.76 13.30 -19.33
C ILE A 101 12.01 14.29 -18.19
N GLY A 102 13.19 14.88 -18.13
CA GLY A 102 13.60 15.83 -17.08
C GLY A 102 13.47 17.31 -17.46
N ASP A 103 13.00 17.63 -18.67
CA ASP A 103 12.90 19.02 -19.18
C ASP A 103 11.53 19.29 -19.81
N LYS A 104 10.69 20.03 -19.07
CA LYS A 104 9.34 20.41 -19.53
C LYS A 104 9.37 21.40 -20.70
N GLU A 105 10.35 22.30 -20.73
CA GLU A 105 10.44 23.32 -21.80
C GLU A 105 10.84 22.66 -23.13
N LEU A 106 11.76 21.68 -23.04
CA LEU A 106 12.13 20.84 -24.18
C LEU A 106 10.95 20.03 -24.70
N TYR A 107 10.16 19.47 -23.79
CA TYR A 107 8.94 18.73 -24.14
C TYR A 107 7.93 19.59 -24.92
N GLU A 108 7.60 20.80 -24.44
CA GLU A 108 6.62 21.65 -25.12
C GLU A 108 7.11 22.07 -26.52
N THR A 109 8.42 22.27 -26.68
CA THR A 109 9.02 22.61 -27.98
C THR A 109 8.95 21.44 -28.97
N LYS A 110 9.18 20.21 -28.51
CA LYS A 110 9.28 19.02 -29.37
C LYS A 110 7.98 18.22 -29.50
N LYS A 111 6.94 18.58 -28.76
CA LYS A 111 5.65 17.85 -28.69
C LYS A 111 5.03 17.50 -30.04
N ARG A 112 5.22 18.34 -31.06
CA ARG A 112 4.68 18.16 -32.42
C ARG A 112 5.42 17.09 -33.24
N HIS A 113 6.65 16.77 -32.87
CA HIS A 113 7.53 15.82 -33.56
C HIS A 113 7.58 14.45 -32.86
N LEU A 114 6.89 14.30 -31.72
CA LEU A 114 6.80 13.05 -31.00
C LEU A 114 5.68 12.17 -31.56
N ASP A 115 5.91 10.85 -31.54
CA ASP A 115 4.85 9.91 -31.84
C ASP A 115 3.70 10.03 -30.81
N PRO A 116 2.47 9.62 -31.18
CA PRO A 116 1.30 9.75 -30.31
C PRO A 116 1.45 9.05 -28.95
N ILE A 117 2.19 7.93 -28.87
CA ILE A 117 2.33 7.11 -27.66
C ILE A 117 3.30 7.79 -26.68
N THR A 118 4.44 8.25 -27.18
CA THR A 118 5.44 9.00 -26.41
C THR A 118 4.87 10.31 -25.92
N ASN A 119 4.17 11.05 -26.79
CA ASN A 119 3.51 12.30 -26.43
C ASN A 119 2.44 12.08 -25.35
N HIS A 120 1.65 11.00 -25.47
CA HIS A 120 0.66 10.65 -24.45
C HIS A 120 1.31 10.34 -23.09
N THR A 121 2.37 9.53 -23.09
CA THR A 121 3.12 9.15 -21.89
C THR A 121 3.72 10.36 -21.20
N LEU A 122 4.42 11.23 -21.96
CA LEU A 122 5.03 12.45 -21.44
C LEU A 122 3.98 13.46 -20.97
N THR A 123 2.84 13.57 -21.66
CA THR A 123 1.71 14.39 -21.19
C THR A 123 1.25 13.95 -19.80
N ILE A 124 1.10 12.64 -19.56
CA ILE A 124 0.73 12.10 -18.25
C ILE A 124 1.83 12.41 -17.23
N TRP A 125 3.09 12.16 -17.57
CA TRP A 125 4.25 12.40 -16.72
C TRP A 125 4.32 13.84 -16.22
N PHE A 126 4.31 14.82 -17.11
CA PHE A 126 4.42 16.23 -16.73
C PHE A 126 3.21 16.74 -15.97
N LYS A 127 2.00 16.24 -16.27
CA LYS A 127 0.80 16.52 -15.47
C LYS A 127 0.95 16.02 -14.04
N LEU A 128 1.57 14.85 -13.83
CA LEU A 128 1.83 14.31 -12.49
C LEU A 128 2.91 15.10 -11.75
N LEU A 129 4.02 15.43 -12.41
CA LEU A 129 5.07 16.24 -11.82
C LEU A 129 4.55 17.60 -11.35
N GLN A 130 3.68 18.23 -12.15
CA GLN A 130 3.04 19.49 -11.77
C GLN A 130 2.04 19.31 -10.62
N LYS A 131 1.23 18.25 -10.65
CA LYS A 131 0.25 17.95 -9.59
C LYS A 131 0.92 17.76 -8.23
N TYR A 132 2.04 17.06 -8.19
CA TYR A 132 2.75 16.73 -6.94
C TYR A 132 3.88 17.72 -6.61
N LYS A 133 4.12 18.74 -7.44
CA LYS A 133 5.19 19.74 -7.29
C LYS A 133 6.61 19.12 -7.25
N ILE A 134 6.85 18.07 -8.03
CA ILE A 134 8.13 17.30 -8.08
C ILE A 134 8.93 17.63 -9.36
N LEU A 135 8.64 18.76 -10.01
CA LEU A 135 9.30 19.12 -11.27
C LEU A 135 10.82 19.25 -11.11
N ASN A 136 11.27 19.74 -9.95
CA ASN A 136 12.70 19.92 -9.68
C ASN A 136 13.44 18.60 -9.52
N SER A 137 12.87 17.61 -8.82
CA SER A 137 13.51 16.30 -8.66
C SER A 137 13.65 15.56 -9.99
N ALA A 138 12.74 15.81 -10.96
CA ALA A 138 12.82 15.23 -12.29
C ALA A 138 14.06 15.68 -13.10
N LYS A 139 14.69 16.81 -12.74
CA LYS A 139 15.94 17.28 -13.39
C LYS A 139 17.07 16.25 -13.29
N LYS A 140 17.06 15.39 -12.25
CA LYS A 140 18.03 14.30 -12.06
C LYS A 140 17.98 13.23 -13.16
N LEU A 141 16.87 13.15 -13.89
CA LEU A 141 16.68 12.18 -14.97
C LEU A 141 17.26 12.67 -16.30
N LYS A 142 17.65 13.95 -16.40
CA LYS A 142 18.26 14.52 -17.60
C LYS A 142 19.63 13.91 -17.88
N TRP A 143 19.97 13.85 -19.17
CA TRP A 143 21.30 13.41 -19.59
C TRP A 143 22.28 14.56 -19.55
N VAL A 144 23.44 14.35 -18.93
CA VAL A 144 24.46 15.40 -18.71
C VAL A 144 24.88 16.05 -20.04
N ALA A 145 25.04 15.25 -21.09
CA ALA A 145 25.51 15.69 -22.40
C ALA A 145 24.50 16.55 -23.19
N TYR A 146 23.22 16.52 -22.79
CA TYR A 146 22.13 17.20 -23.51
C TYR A 146 21.39 18.21 -22.64
N ASP A 147 21.86 18.46 -21.42
CA ASP A 147 21.24 19.43 -20.52
C ASP A 147 21.53 20.86 -20.99
N ARG A 148 20.52 21.55 -21.52
CA ARG A 148 20.62 22.94 -22.01
C ARG A 148 21.06 23.92 -20.91
N GLN A 149 20.77 23.60 -19.65
CA GLN A 149 21.17 24.44 -18.52
C GLN A 149 22.64 24.22 -18.14
N PHE A 150 23.25 23.13 -18.58
CA PHE A 150 24.68 22.84 -18.43
C PHE A 150 25.45 23.31 -19.67
N LYS A 151 25.71 24.62 -19.73
CA LYS A 151 26.45 25.27 -20.84
C LYS A 151 27.74 24.56 -21.26
N PRO A 152 28.58 23.99 -20.36
CA PRO A 152 29.80 23.30 -20.79
C PRO A 152 29.59 22.14 -21.78
N ALA A 153 28.43 21.45 -21.74
CA ALA A 153 28.13 20.39 -22.69
C ALA A 153 27.81 20.89 -24.11
N GLU A 154 27.49 22.18 -24.28
CA GLU A 154 27.28 22.79 -25.60
C GLU A 154 28.61 22.95 -26.36
N TYR A 155 29.68 23.31 -25.64
CA TYR A 155 30.98 23.62 -26.22
C TYR A 155 31.90 22.39 -26.32
N ASP A 156 31.79 21.44 -25.39
CA ASP A 156 32.69 20.29 -25.31
C ASP A 156 32.01 18.98 -25.74
N GLN A 157 32.41 18.49 -26.91
CA GLN A 157 31.91 17.22 -27.47
C GLN A 157 32.33 15.99 -26.64
N THR A 158 33.31 16.11 -25.75
CA THR A 158 33.75 15.02 -24.86
C THR A 158 32.62 14.56 -23.94
N PHE A 159 31.69 15.44 -23.57
CA PHE A 159 30.49 15.05 -22.81
C PHE A 159 29.57 14.12 -23.62
N LYS A 160 29.50 14.28 -24.95
CA LYS A 160 28.79 13.32 -25.82
C LYS A 160 29.54 11.98 -25.87
N TYR A 161 30.87 12.00 -25.92
CA TYR A 161 31.67 10.77 -25.86
C TYR A 161 31.46 10.02 -24.53
N TRP A 162 31.29 10.72 -23.40
CA TRP A 162 30.98 10.09 -22.12
C TRP A 162 29.67 9.28 -22.12
N THR A 163 28.70 9.60 -22.98
CA THR A 163 27.49 8.78 -23.13
C THR A 163 27.80 7.38 -23.67
N THR A 164 28.81 7.25 -24.54
CA THR A 164 29.29 5.95 -25.05
C THR A 164 30.00 5.13 -23.98
N LYS A 165 30.58 5.79 -22.98
CA LYS A 165 31.18 5.16 -21.78
C LYS A 165 30.14 4.78 -20.72
N GLY A 166 28.86 5.10 -20.91
CA GLY A 166 27.77 4.78 -19.99
C GLY A 166 27.35 5.92 -19.05
N ILE A 167 27.97 7.11 -19.14
CA ILE A 167 27.56 8.29 -18.37
C ILE A 167 26.39 8.95 -19.10
N THR A 168 25.17 8.62 -18.65
CA THR A 168 23.93 9.14 -19.26
C THR A 168 23.26 10.16 -18.35
N ALA A 169 22.46 9.72 -17.37
CA ALA A 169 21.68 10.58 -16.50
C ALA A 169 22.44 11.06 -15.24
N TRP A 170 22.08 12.25 -14.72
CA TRP A 170 22.64 12.78 -13.47
C TRP A 170 22.47 11.82 -12.28
N CYS A 171 21.37 11.07 -12.25
CA CYS A 171 21.07 10.12 -11.19
C CYS A 171 22.00 8.89 -11.14
N LEU A 172 22.71 8.57 -12.23
CA LEU A 172 23.73 7.51 -12.23
C LEU A 172 25.01 7.93 -11.50
N LEU A 173 25.28 9.23 -11.47
CA LEU A 173 26.49 9.81 -10.90
C LEU A 173 26.34 10.12 -9.40
N GLU A 174 25.14 9.92 -8.86
CA GLU A 174 24.82 10.10 -7.43
C GLU A 174 24.86 8.76 -6.68
N LYS A 175 25.48 8.81 -5.49
CA LYS A 175 25.35 7.81 -4.43
C LYS A 175 24.87 8.52 -3.16
N ASP A 176 23.75 8.07 -2.61
CA ASP A 176 23.12 8.67 -1.41
C ASP A 176 22.88 10.19 -1.51
N GLY A 177 22.50 10.67 -2.70
CA GLY A 177 22.20 12.09 -2.95
C GLY A 177 23.45 13.00 -3.06
N GLN A 178 24.65 12.43 -3.05
CA GLN A 178 25.90 13.13 -3.32
C GLN A 178 26.56 12.60 -4.59
N LEU A 179 27.18 13.51 -5.34
CA LEU A 179 27.97 13.14 -6.51
C LEU A 179 29.17 12.28 -6.08
N GLU A 180 29.39 11.15 -6.76
CA GLU A 180 30.54 10.30 -6.49
C GLU A 180 31.88 11.00 -6.76
N SER A 181 32.93 10.57 -6.06
CA SER A 181 34.28 11.10 -6.27
C SER A 181 34.79 10.74 -7.66
N PHE A 182 35.70 11.58 -8.19
CA PHE A 182 36.31 11.34 -9.48
C PHE A 182 37.03 9.98 -9.57
N GLU A 183 37.64 9.53 -8.48
CA GLU A 183 38.30 8.22 -8.41
C GLU A 183 37.32 7.05 -8.61
N ASN A 184 36.11 7.15 -8.03
CA ASN A 184 35.09 6.12 -8.18
C ASN A 184 34.48 6.14 -9.58
N LEU A 185 34.19 7.33 -10.12
CA LEU A 185 33.72 7.47 -11.51
C LEU A 185 34.75 7.00 -12.52
N THR A 186 36.04 7.22 -12.26
CA THR A 186 37.15 6.71 -13.08
C THR A 186 37.18 5.19 -13.09
N LYS A 187 36.96 4.54 -11.94
CA LYS A 187 36.89 3.07 -11.85
C LYS A 187 35.66 2.48 -12.54
N GLN A 188 34.51 3.16 -12.47
CA GLN A 188 33.25 2.66 -13.02
C GLN A 188 33.10 2.90 -14.52
N PHE A 189 33.53 4.07 -15.02
CA PHE A 189 33.30 4.51 -16.40
C PHE A 189 34.58 4.66 -17.22
N HIS A 190 35.73 4.23 -16.69
CA HIS A 190 37.04 4.31 -17.35
C HIS A 190 37.37 5.72 -17.88
N LEU A 191 37.23 6.73 -17.01
CA LEU A 191 37.60 8.11 -17.30
C LEU A 191 39.11 8.32 -17.23
N GLU A 192 39.63 9.32 -17.94
CA GLU A 192 41.07 9.62 -17.96
C GLU A 192 41.41 10.83 -17.09
N LYS A 193 42.68 11.00 -16.68
CA LYS A 193 43.09 12.15 -15.84
C LYS A 193 42.75 13.52 -16.47
N GLN A 194 42.72 13.59 -17.79
CA GLN A 194 42.33 14.79 -18.54
C GLN A 194 40.84 15.18 -18.37
N ASP A 195 40.00 14.25 -17.91
CA ASP A 195 38.58 14.48 -17.64
C ASP A 195 38.31 15.14 -16.29
N PHE A 196 39.34 15.33 -15.45
CA PHE A 196 39.18 15.87 -14.10
C PHE A 196 38.55 17.27 -14.10
N PHE A 197 38.96 18.15 -15.02
CA PHE A 197 38.39 19.49 -15.11
C PHE A 197 36.91 19.46 -15.50
N ARG A 198 36.52 18.58 -16.42
CA ARG A 198 35.12 18.36 -16.82
C ARG A 198 34.28 17.84 -15.67
N TYR A 199 34.85 16.95 -14.86
CA TYR A 199 34.23 16.50 -13.60
C TYR A 199 34.01 17.67 -12.62
N LEU A 200 34.96 18.60 -12.48
CA LEU A 200 34.78 19.78 -11.62
C LEU A 200 33.66 20.71 -12.13
N GLN A 201 33.56 20.91 -13.45
CA GLN A 201 32.47 21.67 -14.06
C GLN A 201 31.11 21.03 -13.78
N MET A 202 31.03 19.72 -13.99
CA MET A 202 29.84 18.90 -13.71
C MET A 202 29.46 18.96 -12.22
N ARG A 203 30.43 18.80 -11.31
CA ARG A 203 30.24 18.87 -9.85
C ARG A 203 29.74 20.23 -9.39
N ASN A 204 30.25 21.31 -9.97
CA ASN A 204 29.81 22.66 -9.64
C ASN A 204 28.34 22.88 -10.05
N TYR A 205 27.97 22.45 -11.26
CA TYR A 205 26.59 22.54 -11.73
C TYR A 205 25.65 21.67 -10.88
N HIS A 206 26.04 20.43 -10.59
CA HIS A 206 25.28 19.52 -9.74
C HIS A 206 24.96 20.14 -8.37
N LYS A 207 25.98 20.70 -7.70
CA LYS A 207 25.79 21.40 -6.42
C LYS A 207 24.84 22.60 -6.50
N LYS A 208 24.91 23.37 -7.60
CA LYS A 208 24.18 24.64 -7.77
C LYS A 208 22.74 24.50 -8.28
N ALA A 209 22.44 23.46 -9.06
CA ALA A 209 21.18 23.36 -9.79
C ALA A 209 20.40 22.06 -9.50
N ILE A 210 21.09 21.03 -9.00
CA ILE A 210 20.49 19.70 -8.74
C ILE A 210 20.38 19.46 -7.24
N GLN A 211 21.45 19.69 -6.48
CA GLN A 211 21.50 19.45 -5.04
C GLN A 211 20.82 20.54 -4.20
N SER A 212 20.92 21.81 -4.60
CA SER A 212 20.18 22.92 -3.97
C SER A 212 18.66 22.72 -4.02
N ASP A 213 18.20 22.12 -5.11
CA ASP A 213 16.79 21.95 -5.45
C ASP A 213 16.20 20.64 -4.89
N SER A 214 17.04 19.72 -4.39
CA SER A 214 16.66 18.39 -3.89
C SER A 214 16.57 18.31 -2.35
N SER A 215 16.52 19.45 -1.65
CA SER A 215 16.41 19.52 -0.18
C SER A 215 15.02 19.12 0.37
N GLY A 216 14.10 18.66 -0.48
CA GLY A 216 12.80 18.11 -0.12
C GLY A 216 12.66 16.63 -0.49
N ASP A 217 11.64 15.97 0.07
CA ASP A 217 11.25 14.57 -0.21
C ASP A 217 11.32 14.29 -1.71
N GLU A 218 12.23 13.39 -2.13
CA GLU A 218 12.63 13.20 -3.54
C GLU A 218 11.49 12.75 -4.45
N GLY A 219 10.31 12.50 -3.88
CA GLY A 219 9.13 12.04 -4.57
C GLY A 219 9.32 10.59 -5.00
N GLY A 220 8.61 9.67 -4.33
CA GLY A 220 8.79 8.22 -4.51
C GLY A 220 8.73 7.75 -5.98
N ILE A 221 8.04 8.48 -6.86
CA ILE A 221 7.95 8.16 -8.29
C ILE A 221 9.26 8.46 -9.03
N VAL A 222 9.89 9.63 -8.79
CA VAL A 222 11.17 9.97 -9.43
C VAL A 222 12.25 9.02 -8.94
N HIS A 223 12.29 8.73 -7.64
CA HIS A 223 13.19 7.71 -7.09
C HIS A 223 13.01 6.34 -7.74
N THR A 224 11.76 5.92 -7.96
CA THR A 224 11.46 4.66 -8.64
C THR A 224 12.00 4.64 -10.06
N ILE A 225 11.93 5.76 -10.80
CA ILE A 225 12.49 5.88 -12.14
C ILE A 225 14.03 5.92 -12.08
N THR A 226 14.62 6.62 -11.12
CA THR A 226 16.08 6.61 -10.89
C THR A 226 16.61 5.19 -10.68
N LYS A 227 15.91 4.36 -9.91
CA LYS A 227 16.29 2.95 -9.73
C LYS A 227 16.30 2.15 -11.02
N THR A 228 15.50 2.52 -12.03
CA THR A 228 15.47 1.81 -13.32
C THR A 228 16.77 1.93 -14.11
N TYR A 229 17.56 2.96 -13.84
CA TYR A 229 18.88 3.12 -14.45
C TYR A 229 19.93 2.16 -13.86
N LYS A 230 19.73 1.69 -12.63
CA LYS A 230 20.69 0.84 -11.89
C LYS A 230 20.25 -0.63 -11.81
N ASP A 231 18.94 -0.89 -11.74
CA ASP A 231 18.39 -2.22 -11.48
C ASP A 231 17.71 -2.86 -12.71
N ASN A 232 17.94 -4.17 -12.91
CA ASN A 232 17.27 -4.99 -13.92
C ASN A 232 15.89 -5.52 -13.51
N ASN A 233 15.19 -4.80 -12.62
CA ASN A 233 13.87 -5.24 -12.18
C ASN A 233 12.86 -5.19 -13.35
N THR A 234 11.82 -6.02 -13.30
CA THR A 234 10.75 -6.05 -14.30
C THR A 234 9.39 -5.62 -13.74
N LYS A 235 9.28 -5.49 -12.41
CA LYS A 235 8.02 -5.17 -11.69
C LYS A 235 7.70 -3.67 -11.64
N TRP A 236 7.98 -2.93 -12.73
CA TRP A 236 7.87 -1.46 -12.79
C TRP A 236 6.48 -0.95 -12.45
N ILE A 237 5.42 -1.55 -13.01
CA ILE A 237 4.03 -1.12 -12.76
C ILE A 237 3.70 -1.19 -11.26
N SER A 238 4.11 -2.26 -10.57
CA SER A 238 3.83 -2.39 -9.14
C SER A 238 4.61 -1.39 -8.29
N MET A 239 5.85 -1.07 -8.67
CA MET A 239 6.65 -0.07 -7.96
C MET A 239 6.07 1.33 -8.16
N LEU A 240 5.79 1.72 -9.41
CA LEU A 240 5.16 2.98 -9.76
C LEU A 240 3.81 3.15 -9.08
N TYR A 241 2.98 2.10 -9.06
CA TYR A 241 1.69 2.13 -8.36
C TYR A 241 1.87 2.37 -6.85
N LYS A 242 2.82 1.69 -6.20
CA LYS A 242 3.08 1.90 -4.76
C LYS A 242 3.50 3.34 -4.48
N SER A 243 4.39 3.90 -5.29
CA SER A 243 4.81 5.30 -5.17
C SER A 243 3.66 6.28 -5.43
N LEU A 244 2.80 6.02 -6.42
CA LEU A 244 1.61 6.83 -6.65
C LEU A 244 0.64 6.81 -5.47
N MET A 245 0.52 5.67 -4.79
CA MET A 245 -0.32 5.49 -3.61
C MET A 245 0.23 6.18 -2.35
N GLU A 246 1.49 6.60 -2.32
CA GLU A 246 2.06 7.38 -1.21
C GLU A 246 1.51 8.80 -1.16
N TYR A 247 1.12 9.36 -2.32
CA TYR A 247 0.47 10.67 -2.42
C TYR A 247 -1.04 10.65 -2.15
N ASP A 248 -1.60 9.50 -1.77
CA ASP A 248 -3.02 9.37 -1.46
C ASP A 248 -3.33 9.98 -0.08
N GLU A 249 -4.21 10.98 -0.04
CA GLU A 249 -4.62 11.68 1.19
C GLU A 249 -5.60 10.86 2.05
N ASN A 250 -6.12 9.73 1.52
CA ASN A 250 -7.05 8.91 2.27
C ASN A 250 -6.37 8.26 3.48
N THR A 251 -6.98 8.42 4.66
CA THR A 251 -6.47 7.82 5.91
C THR A 251 -7.58 7.16 6.71
N THR A 252 -7.18 6.27 7.62
CA THR A 252 -8.06 5.64 8.62
C THR A 252 -7.95 6.30 10.00
N LEU A 253 -7.22 7.42 10.11
CA LEU A 253 -6.95 8.10 11.39
C LEU A 253 -8.22 8.55 12.11
N LYS A 254 -9.25 8.99 11.37
CA LYS A 254 -10.55 9.30 11.98
C LYS A 254 -11.16 8.12 12.76
N VAL A 255 -10.88 6.87 12.34
CA VAL A 255 -11.33 5.67 13.07
C VAL A 255 -10.48 5.45 14.33
N LYS A 256 -9.18 5.74 14.25
CA LYS A 256 -8.26 5.73 15.40
C LYS A 256 -8.73 6.70 16.49
N ASP A 257 -8.92 7.99 16.17
CA ASP A 257 -9.34 9.03 17.13
C ASP A 257 -10.68 8.68 17.80
N ASN A 258 -11.52 8.00 17.04
CA ASN A 258 -12.82 7.50 17.46
C ASN A 258 -12.70 6.33 18.46
N TRP A 259 -11.69 5.47 18.32
CA TRP A 259 -11.36 4.44 19.31
C TRP A 259 -10.72 5.05 20.57
N GLU A 260 -9.77 5.96 20.40
CA GLU A 260 -9.11 6.67 21.51
C GLU A 260 -10.13 7.35 22.43
N ARG A 261 -11.09 8.09 21.83
CA ARG A 261 -12.13 8.80 22.57
C ARG A 261 -13.11 7.88 23.29
N GLU A 262 -13.52 6.78 22.67
CA GLU A 262 -14.54 5.88 23.24
C GLU A 262 -13.97 4.97 24.31
N LEU A 263 -12.74 4.49 24.15
CA LEU A 263 -12.09 3.63 25.14
C LEU A 263 -11.29 4.40 26.18
N ASN A 264 -11.04 5.70 25.97
CA ASN A 264 -10.19 6.54 26.80
C ASN A 264 -8.76 5.98 26.91
N ILE A 265 -8.19 5.61 25.76
CA ILE A 265 -6.83 5.06 25.63
C ILE A 265 -6.02 5.91 24.65
N ARG A 266 -4.69 5.89 24.79
CA ARG A 266 -3.76 6.54 23.85
C ARG A 266 -3.31 5.51 22.80
N ILE A 267 -3.54 5.80 21.52
CA ILE A 267 -3.11 4.98 20.38
C ILE A 267 -2.15 5.82 19.53
N THR A 268 -0.86 5.47 19.56
CA THR A 268 0.12 6.12 18.68
C THR A 268 -0.14 5.72 17.22
N GLU A 269 0.41 6.48 16.26
CA GLU A 269 0.28 6.11 14.84
C GLU A 269 0.93 4.76 14.52
N GLN A 270 2.05 4.46 15.20
CA GLN A 270 2.74 3.18 15.05
C GLN A 270 1.88 2.03 15.60
N ASP A 271 1.28 2.20 16.79
CA ASP A 271 0.34 1.22 17.34
C ASP A 271 -0.81 0.97 16.38
N TRP A 272 -1.37 2.03 15.78
CA TRP A 272 -2.46 1.91 14.81
C TRP A 272 -2.07 1.10 13.57
N LEU A 273 -0.88 1.32 13.02
CA LEU A 273 -0.37 0.54 11.89
C LEU A 273 -0.14 -0.93 12.27
N ASP A 274 0.39 -1.18 13.47
CA ASP A 274 0.63 -2.54 13.96
C ASP A 274 -0.66 -3.28 14.26
N MET A 275 -1.69 -2.61 14.78
CA MET A 275 -3.03 -3.16 14.94
C MET A 275 -3.57 -3.73 13.62
N TRP A 276 -3.41 -3.00 12.50
CA TRP A 276 -3.83 -3.52 11.18
C TRP A 276 -3.04 -4.76 10.76
N ARG A 277 -1.73 -4.78 11.00
CA ARG A 277 -0.88 -5.95 10.73
C ARG A 277 -1.31 -7.15 11.56
N HIS A 278 -1.62 -6.95 12.83
CA HIS A 278 -2.03 -8.00 13.75
C HIS A 278 -3.38 -8.61 13.39
N HIS A 279 -4.34 -7.85 12.86
CA HIS A 279 -5.68 -8.35 12.51
C HIS A 279 -5.70 -9.34 11.32
N HIS A 280 -4.60 -9.49 10.59
CA HIS A 280 -4.46 -10.50 9.53
C HIS A 280 -3.98 -11.84 10.11
N THR A 281 -4.89 -12.59 10.72
CA THR A 281 -4.51 -13.81 11.48
C THR A 281 -4.86 -15.13 10.82
N THR A 282 -5.90 -15.17 10.01
CA THR A 282 -6.45 -16.44 9.50
C THR A 282 -6.27 -16.54 7.98
N GLY A 283 -6.07 -17.77 7.49
CA GLY A 283 -6.09 -18.03 6.04
C GLY A 283 -7.45 -17.75 5.41
N SER A 284 -8.52 -18.00 6.18
CA SER A 284 -9.91 -17.77 5.75
C SER A 284 -10.18 -16.30 5.42
N ARG A 285 -10.82 -16.05 4.27
CA ARG A 285 -11.20 -14.71 3.83
C ARG A 285 -12.31 -14.12 4.71
N THR A 286 -13.29 -14.94 5.07
CA THR A 286 -14.44 -14.56 5.90
C THR A 286 -14.01 -14.06 7.28
N TRP A 287 -13.09 -14.78 7.92
CA TRP A 287 -12.58 -14.41 9.24
C TRP A 287 -11.72 -13.14 9.20
N ARG A 288 -10.89 -12.97 8.16
CA ARG A 288 -10.12 -11.73 7.95
C ARG A 288 -11.04 -10.52 7.70
N GLU A 289 -12.07 -10.69 6.89
CA GLU A 289 -13.07 -9.65 6.64
C GLU A 289 -13.80 -9.28 7.94
N PHE A 290 -14.21 -10.28 8.73
CA PHE A 290 -14.85 -10.05 10.01
C PHE A 290 -13.93 -9.31 10.99
N ALA A 291 -12.66 -9.74 11.11
CA ALA A 291 -11.67 -9.06 11.95
C ALA A 291 -11.51 -7.57 11.56
N TRP A 292 -11.38 -7.32 10.26
CA TRP A 292 -11.29 -5.96 9.73
C TRP A 292 -12.55 -5.13 10.00
N LYS A 293 -13.75 -5.70 9.80
CA LYS A 293 -15.04 -5.04 10.07
C LYS A 293 -15.15 -4.58 11.52
N ASN A 294 -14.64 -5.34 12.48
CA ASN A 294 -14.61 -4.94 13.88
C ASN A 294 -13.70 -3.74 14.10
N LEU A 295 -12.46 -3.79 13.57
CA LEU A 295 -11.49 -2.70 13.79
C LEU A 295 -11.88 -1.40 13.07
N ILE A 296 -12.36 -1.48 11.83
CA ILE A 296 -12.78 -0.30 11.04
C ILE A 296 -14.12 0.31 11.51
N ARG A 297 -14.75 -0.30 12.54
CA ARG A 297 -16.07 0.09 13.06
C ARG A 297 -17.20 0.00 12.02
N PHE A 298 -17.25 -1.11 11.29
CA PHE A 298 -18.25 -1.35 10.24
C PHE A 298 -19.69 -1.48 10.77
N PHE A 299 -19.86 -2.02 11.98
CA PHE A 299 -21.18 -2.31 12.55
C PHE A 299 -21.87 -1.02 13.01
N ILE A 300 -23.14 -0.88 12.63
CA ILE A 300 -24.00 0.23 13.04
C ILE A 300 -24.21 0.14 14.55
N THR A 301 -24.29 1.27 15.23
CA THR A 301 -24.56 1.35 16.66
C THR A 301 -25.87 2.12 16.92
N PRO A 302 -26.50 1.96 18.10
CA PRO A 302 -27.65 2.76 18.51
C PRO A 302 -27.40 4.27 18.35
N LYS A 303 -26.23 4.77 18.75
CA LYS A 303 -25.83 6.18 18.55
C LYS A 303 -25.87 6.64 17.09
N LEU A 304 -25.44 5.80 16.15
CA LEU A 304 -25.53 6.12 14.71
C LEU A 304 -26.98 6.05 14.23
N LYS A 305 -27.75 5.05 14.69
CA LYS A 305 -29.17 4.90 14.34
C LYS A 305 -30.02 6.06 14.85
N ASN A 306 -29.74 6.58 16.05
CA ASN A 306 -30.40 7.76 16.63
C ASN A 306 -30.23 8.99 15.73
N LYS A 307 -29.03 9.20 15.17
CA LYS A 307 -28.79 10.31 14.22
C LYS A 307 -29.60 10.18 12.93
N HIS A 308 -29.86 8.95 12.49
CA HIS A 308 -30.65 8.71 11.28
C HIS A 308 -32.15 8.80 11.51
N LEU A 309 -32.65 8.25 12.62
CA LEU A 309 -34.09 8.17 12.91
C LEU A 309 -34.61 9.34 13.77
N LYS A 310 -33.73 10.18 14.34
CA LYS A 310 -34.06 11.25 15.31
C LYS A 310 -34.81 10.76 16.56
N THR A 311 -34.84 9.45 16.80
CA THR A 311 -35.44 8.81 17.97
C THR A 311 -34.36 8.18 18.84
N ASN A 312 -34.51 8.25 20.16
CA ASN A 312 -33.60 7.58 21.09
C ASN A 312 -33.79 6.07 21.05
N GLN A 313 -32.78 5.35 20.58
CA GLN A 313 -32.68 3.90 20.66
C GLN A 313 -31.92 3.52 21.93
N SER A 314 -32.48 2.57 22.67
CA SER A 314 -31.80 1.89 23.77
C SER A 314 -30.72 0.94 23.23
N CYS A 315 -29.85 0.49 24.12
CA CYS A 315 -28.81 -0.47 23.82
C CYS A 315 -29.42 -1.78 23.30
N TRP A 316 -28.96 -2.25 22.15
CA TRP A 316 -29.42 -3.50 21.53
C TRP A 316 -29.04 -4.76 22.32
N ARG A 317 -28.24 -4.62 23.38
CA ARG A 317 -27.97 -5.69 24.35
C ARG A 317 -29.03 -5.79 25.45
N GLY A 318 -29.99 -4.87 25.51
CA GLY A 318 -31.02 -4.83 26.54
C GLY A 318 -30.55 -4.33 27.90
N CYS A 319 -29.45 -3.58 27.99
CA CYS A 319 -28.98 -3.02 29.27
C CYS A 319 -29.65 -1.69 29.66
N GLY A 320 -30.59 -1.19 28.86
CA GLY A 320 -31.35 0.04 29.15
C GLY A 320 -30.63 1.36 28.84
N GLU A 321 -29.31 1.38 28.65
CA GLU A 321 -28.58 2.61 28.29
C GLU A 321 -29.01 3.17 26.93
N ILE A 322 -29.03 4.50 26.80
CA ILE A 322 -29.46 5.22 25.59
C ILE A 322 -28.24 5.85 24.92
N ASN A 323 -28.25 5.96 23.59
CA ASN A 323 -27.19 6.62 22.81
C ASN A 323 -25.80 5.97 22.94
N VAL A 324 -25.77 4.65 23.06
CA VAL A 324 -24.54 3.88 23.27
C VAL A 324 -23.65 3.83 22.04
N ASP A 325 -22.34 3.93 22.29
CA ASP A 325 -21.30 3.91 21.27
C ASP A 325 -20.82 2.49 20.92
N HIS A 326 -19.78 2.38 20.09
CA HIS A 326 -19.31 1.08 19.62
C HIS A 326 -18.58 0.33 20.73
N SER A 327 -17.78 1.05 21.54
CA SER A 327 -17.12 0.45 22.71
C SER A 327 -18.10 -0.15 23.72
N HIS A 328 -19.25 0.49 23.93
CA HIS A 328 -20.29 -0.02 24.82
C HIS A 328 -20.88 -1.33 24.29
N VAL A 329 -21.35 -1.35 23.04
CA VAL A 329 -22.06 -2.53 22.46
C VAL A 329 -21.18 -3.79 22.45
N PHE A 330 -19.87 -3.64 22.25
CA PHE A 330 -18.95 -4.76 22.10
C PHE A 330 -18.12 -5.07 23.35
N TRP A 331 -17.92 -4.12 24.26
CA TRP A 331 -17.06 -4.30 25.44
C TRP A 331 -17.68 -3.82 26.76
N LYS A 332 -18.04 -2.54 26.88
CA LYS A 332 -18.41 -1.93 28.19
C LYS A 332 -19.82 -2.31 28.70
N CYS A 333 -20.69 -2.84 27.85
CA CYS A 333 -22.05 -3.20 28.25
C CYS A 333 -22.06 -4.23 29.38
N GLN A 334 -22.85 -3.99 30.43
CA GLN A 334 -22.99 -4.87 31.60
C GLN A 334 -23.30 -6.34 31.20
N ASN A 335 -24.20 -6.53 30.23
CA ASN A 335 -24.57 -7.86 29.71
C ASN A 335 -23.44 -8.58 28.94
N VAL A 336 -22.37 -7.86 28.59
CA VAL A 336 -21.20 -8.39 27.85
C VAL A 336 -19.98 -8.54 28.76
N THR A 337 -19.87 -7.77 29.85
CA THR A 337 -18.72 -7.84 30.76
C THR A 337 -18.47 -9.25 31.32
N GLY A 338 -19.52 -9.98 31.70
CA GLY A 338 -19.40 -11.36 32.20
C GLY A 338 -18.86 -12.33 31.14
N PHE A 339 -19.23 -12.14 29.87
CA PHE A 339 -18.70 -12.92 28.76
C PHE A 339 -17.19 -12.68 28.57
N TRP A 340 -16.74 -11.42 28.60
CA TRP A 340 -15.31 -11.11 28.46
C TRP A 340 -14.48 -11.60 29.64
N LYS A 341 -15.03 -11.59 30.87
CA LYS A 341 -14.38 -12.20 32.04
C LYS A 341 -14.12 -13.70 31.81
N MET A 342 -15.16 -14.45 31.39
CA MET A 342 -15.03 -15.86 31.06
C MET A 342 -13.98 -16.11 29.96
N VAL A 343 -13.96 -15.28 28.92
CA VAL A 343 -12.96 -15.38 27.84
C VAL A 343 -11.55 -15.09 28.35
N GLY A 344 -11.38 -14.09 29.21
CA GLY A 344 -10.12 -13.77 29.85
C GLY A 344 -9.58 -14.92 30.69
N ASP A 345 -10.42 -15.50 31.55
CA ASP A 345 -10.08 -16.64 32.40
C ASP A 345 -9.69 -17.86 31.57
N LEU A 346 -10.46 -18.18 30.52
CA LEU A 346 -10.14 -19.27 29.61
C LEU A 346 -8.82 -19.03 28.89
N THR A 347 -8.57 -17.81 28.43
CA THR A 347 -7.34 -17.44 27.73
C THR A 347 -6.12 -17.58 28.65
N CYS A 348 -6.23 -17.18 29.92
CA CYS A 348 -5.17 -17.37 30.91
C CYS A 348 -4.93 -18.85 31.21
N LYS A 349 -5.98 -19.67 31.29
CA LYS A 349 -5.86 -21.13 31.49
C LYS A 349 -5.16 -21.82 30.32
N VAL A 350 -5.50 -21.43 29.09
CA VAL A 350 -4.90 -22.02 27.87
C VAL A 350 -3.45 -21.60 27.70
N LEU A 351 -3.11 -20.34 27.99
CA LEU A 351 -1.76 -19.81 27.81
C LEU A 351 -0.85 -20.06 29.03
N GLY A 352 -1.41 -20.38 30.19
CA GLY A 352 -0.65 -20.75 31.39
C GLY A 352 -0.09 -19.56 32.19
N TYR A 353 -0.46 -18.32 31.86
CA TYR A 353 -0.04 -17.12 32.59
C TYR A 353 -1.16 -16.08 32.68
N LYS A 354 -1.01 -15.15 33.62
CA LYS A 354 -2.00 -14.09 33.88
C LYS A 354 -1.91 -13.00 32.81
N ILE A 355 -3.04 -12.72 32.16
CA ILE A 355 -3.18 -11.67 31.17
C ILE A 355 -4.25 -10.68 31.65
N PRO A 356 -3.96 -9.37 31.69
CA PRO A 356 -4.94 -8.38 32.11
C PRO A 356 -6.10 -8.29 31.10
N LEU A 357 -7.34 -8.26 31.58
CA LEU A 357 -8.53 -8.14 30.74
C LEU A 357 -8.72 -6.70 30.26
N LEU A 358 -7.97 -6.33 29.23
CA LEU A 358 -7.97 -4.99 28.66
C LEU A 358 -8.62 -4.95 27.26
N PRO A 359 -9.45 -3.95 26.94
CA PRO A 359 -10.06 -3.81 25.61
C PRO A 359 -9.01 -3.60 24.52
N GLU A 360 -7.95 -2.83 24.79
CA GLU A 360 -6.84 -2.63 23.86
C GLU A 360 -6.17 -3.96 23.47
N LEU A 361 -6.09 -4.91 24.39
CA LEU A 361 -5.45 -6.20 24.16
C LEU A 361 -6.39 -7.19 23.47
N PHE A 362 -7.54 -7.50 24.08
CA PHE A 362 -8.48 -8.52 23.60
C PHE A 362 -9.28 -8.06 22.37
N TYR A 363 -9.63 -6.77 22.30
CA TYR A 363 -10.45 -6.25 21.22
C TYR A 363 -9.63 -5.57 20.11
N LEU A 364 -8.58 -4.82 20.44
CA LEU A 364 -7.80 -4.06 19.45
C LEU A 364 -6.47 -4.70 19.04
N TYR A 365 -6.04 -5.78 19.71
CA TYR A 365 -4.74 -6.44 19.45
C TYR A 365 -3.53 -5.49 19.55
N MET A 366 -3.60 -4.58 20.51
CA MET A 366 -2.50 -3.70 20.87
C MET A 366 -1.58 -4.48 21.82
N PHE A 367 -0.48 -5.02 21.29
CA PHE A 367 0.48 -5.83 22.06
C PHE A 367 1.60 -4.99 22.69
N SER A 368 1.28 -3.79 23.15
CA SER A 368 2.23 -2.89 23.77
C SER A 368 2.61 -3.44 25.16
N GLY A 369 3.91 -3.53 25.47
CA GLY A 369 4.41 -3.87 26.81
C GLY A 369 4.64 -5.36 27.12
N ASN A 370 4.99 -6.21 26.14
CA ASN A 370 5.36 -7.63 26.36
C ASN A 370 4.35 -8.47 27.16
N LEU A 371 3.08 -8.05 27.23
CA LEU A 371 2.01 -8.72 27.98
C LEU A 371 1.65 -10.11 27.43
N ILE A 372 2.05 -10.41 26.19
CA ILE A 372 1.83 -11.70 25.54
C ILE A 372 3.14 -12.12 24.87
N HIS A 373 3.58 -13.35 25.16
CA HIS A 373 4.76 -13.92 24.54
C HIS A 373 4.61 -13.99 23.01
N GLN A 374 5.72 -13.77 22.29
CA GLN A 374 5.70 -13.69 20.83
C GLN A 374 5.16 -14.98 20.18
N SER A 375 5.43 -16.15 20.77
CA SER A 375 4.90 -17.47 20.37
C SER A 375 3.37 -17.53 20.42
N ASP A 376 2.77 -16.87 21.42
CA ASP A 376 1.38 -17.06 21.80
C ASP A 376 0.45 -16.05 21.13
N LYS A 377 1.02 -14.98 20.56
CA LYS A 377 0.28 -13.93 19.84
C LYS A 377 -0.64 -14.51 18.78
N TYR A 378 -0.22 -15.55 18.07
CA TYR A 378 -1.07 -16.16 17.04
C TYR A 378 -2.34 -16.78 17.65
N LEU A 379 -2.17 -17.67 18.63
CA LEU A 379 -3.26 -18.36 19.30
C LEU A 379 -4.19 -17.37 20.02
N PHE A 380 -3.63 -16.40 20.73
CA PHE A 380 -4.39 -15.34 21.41
C PHE A 380 -5.32 -14.60 20.45
N LYS A 381 -4.82 -14.22 19.26
CA LYS A 381 -5.63 -13.50 18.27
C LYS A 381 -6.76 -14.37 17.73
N VAL A 382 -6.51 -15.66 17.49
CA VAL A 382 -7.55 -16.60 17.00
C VAL A 382 -8.65 -16.76 18.04
N MET A 383 -8.29 -17.01 19.31
CA MET A 383 -9.26 -17.13 20.41
C MET A 383 -10.08 -15.85 20.58
N SER A 384 -9.41 -14.70 20.61
CA SER A 384 -10.07 -13.41 20.73
C SER A 384 -10.99 -13.10 19.54
N LEU A 385 -10.61 -13.49 18.32
CA LEU A 385 -11.44 -13.30 17.14
C LEU A 385 -12.69 -14.20 17.17
N ALA A 386 -12.54 -15.44 17.63
CA ALA A 386 -13.67 -16.34 17.84
C ALA A 386 -14.65 -15.79 18.89
N ALA A 387 -14.12 -15.25 20.00
CA ALA A 387 -14.91 -14.59 21.03
C ALA A 387 -15.69 -13.39 20.47
N LYS A 388 -15.07 -12.52 19.67
CA LYS A 388 -15.75 -11.41 18.97
C LYS A 388 -16.91 -11.91 18.10
N LYS A 389 -16.70 -13.00 17.34
CA LYS A 389 -17.75 -13.55 16.47
C LYS A 389 -18.95 -14.05 17.28
N ASN A 390 -18.70 -14.77 18.37
CA ASN A 390 -19.76 -15.26 19.26
C ASN A 390 -20.51 -14.09 19.91
N ASN A 391 -19.79 -13.07 20.37
CA ASN A 391 -20.40 -11.86 20.93
C ASN A 391 -21.32 -11.15 19.91
N ASN A 392 -20.93 -11.12 18.62
CA ASN A 392 -21.74 -10.49 17.57
C ASN A 392 -22.95 -11.33 17.16
N GLN A 393 -22.85 -12.66 17.16
CA GLN A 393 -24.00 -13.53 16.90
C GLN A 393 -25.11 -13.34 17.94
N LYS A 394 -24.75 -13.14 19.21
CA LYS A 394 -25.71 -12.82 20.27
C LYS A 394 -26.48 -11.52 20.02
N LEU A 395 -25.98 -10.56 19.22
CA LEU A 395 -26.76 -9.37 18.84
C LEU A 395 -27.93 -9.70 17.90
N GLY A 396 -27.77 -10.67 16.99
CA GLY A 396 -28.78 -11.04 16.01
C GLY A 396 -30.05 -11.65 16.63
N HIS A 397 -29.96 -12.17 17.85
CA HIS A 397 -31.09 -12.74 18.57
C HIS A 397 -31.98 -11.68 19.27
N TYR A 398 -31.49 -10.46 19.50
CA TYR A 398 -32.22 -9.39 20.20
C TYR A 398 -32.95 -8.41 19.26
N GLY A 399 -33.40 -8.88 18.08
CA GLY A 399 -34.28 -8.12 17.20
C GLY A 399 -33.60 -7.03 16.38
N ASP A 400 -32.59 -7.40 15.60
CA ASP A 400 -32.07 -6.51 14.55
C ASP A 400 -33.05 -6.44 13.37
N PRO A 401 -33.54 -5.25 12.95
CA PRO A 401 -34.32 -5.09 11.71
C PRO A 401 -33.47 -5.31 10.43
N PHE A 402 -32.17 -5.61 10.54
CA PHE A 402 -31.29 -5.87 9.40
C PHE A 402 -30.74 -7.30 9.34
N LYS A 403 -31.64 -8.30 9.40
CA LYS A 403 -31.35 -9.68 8.98
C LYS A 403 -30.74 -9.77 7.56
N GLY A 404 -30.93 -8.77 6.69
CA GLY A 404 -30.42 -8.74 5.31
C GLY A 404 -28.97 -8.27 5.10
N ALA A 405 -28.16 -8.11 6.16
CA ALA A 405 -26.73 -7.77 6.05
C ALA A 405 -25.80 -8.81 6.69
N MET A 406 -26.38 -9.89 7.23
CA MET A 406 -25.68 -11.04 7.78
C MET A 406 -26.21 -12.30 7.08
N ASP A 407 -25.83 -12.50 5.82
CA ASP A 407 -25.93 -13.84 5.23
C ASP A 407 -24.94 -14.75 5.97
N PHE A 408 -25.43 -15.36 7.05
CA PHE A 408 -24.82 -16.50 7.72
C PHE A 408 -25.37 -17.81 7.14
N ASN A 409 -25.61 -17.89 5.83
CA ASN A 409 -25.98 -19.15 5.20
C ASN A 409 -24.72 -19.87 4.69
N ASN A 410 -24.08 -20.55 5.64
CA ASN A 410 -23.36 -21.83 5.52
C ASN A 410 -22.19 -21.83 6.49
N GLN A 411 -22.37 -22.48 7.64
CA GLN A 411 -21.37 -23.32 8.33
C GLN A 411 -21.90 -23.70 9.72
N GLN A 412 -22.81 -24.67 9.75
CA GLN A 412 -23.18 -25.41 10.97
C GLN A 412 -22.12 -26.45 11.39
N HIS A 413 -21.05 -26.63 10.62
CA HIS A 413 -20.01 -27.65 10.89
C HIS A 413 -18.70 -27.08 11.46
N ILE A 414 -18.74 -26.21 12.47
CA ILE A 414 -17.54 -25.88 13.28
C ILE A 414 -17.85 -25.84 14.79
N PHE A 415 -19.09 -26.14 15.21
CA PHE A 415 -19.44 -26.27 16.63
C PHE A 415 -18.99 -27.61 17.26
N ASN A 416 -18.59 -28.60 16.45
CA ASN A 416 -18.06 -29.87 16.96
C ASN A 416 -16.56 -29.83 17.28
N GLY A 417 -15.82 -28.81 16.82
CA GLY A 417 -14.37 -28.71 17.04
C GLY A 417 -13.97 -28.23 18.44
N ILE A 418 -14.73 -27.30 19.02
CA ILE A 418 -14.41 -26.74 20.35
C ILE A 418 -14.80 -27.72 21.47
N ASN A 419 -15.88 -28.47 21.30
CA ASN A 419 -16.26 -29.54 22.23
C ASN A 419 -15.32 -30.76 22.11
N ASN A 420 -14.75 -31.05 20.94
CA ASN A 420 -13.74 -32.10 20.78
C ASN A 420 -12.41 -31.75 21.46
N ILE A 421 -12.00 -30.49 21.49
CA ILE A 421 -10.79 -30.07 22.22
C ILE A 421 -10.96 -30.25 23.73
N GLN A 422 -12.16 -30.02 24.28
CA GLN A 422 -12.46 -30.33 25.68
C GLN A 422 -12.52 -31.85 25.94
N ALA A 423 -13.01 -32.65 24.99
CA ALA A 423 -13.11 -34.10 25.13
C ALA A 423 -11.75 -34.82 24.99
N GLU A 424 -10.85 -34.33 24.12
CA GLU A 424 -9.51 -34.90 23.93
C GLU A 424 -8.54 -34.47 25.03
N ALA A 425 -8.67 -33.25 25.57
CA ALA A 425 -7.94 -32.82 26.76
C ALA A 425 -8.35 -33.58 28.02
N ALA A 426 -9.62 -34.00 28.14
CA ALA A 426 -10.11 -34.82 29.24
C ALA A 426 -9.70 -36.31 29.14
N ARG A 427 -9.26 -36.78 27.97
CA ARG A 427 -8.84 -38.19 27.74
C ARG A 427 -7.32 -38.41 27.84
N GLY A 428 -6.55 -37.40 28.26
CA GLY A 428 -5.13 -37.54 28.58
C GLY A 428 -4.23 -38.00 27.43
N THR A 429 -4.61 -37.79 26.16
CA THR A 429 -3.96 -38.43 25.01
C THR A 429 -3.01 -37.53 24.21
N ILE A 430 -2.45 -36.48 24.82
CA ILE A 430 -1.43 -35.63 24.17
C ILE A 430 -0.18 -35.53 25.04
N THR A 431 0.82 -36.35 24.72
CA THR A 431 2.23 -36.10 25.06
C THR A 431 2.84 -35.17 23.99
N PRO A 432 3.62 -34.13 24.36
CA PRO A 432 4.23 -33.24 23.39
C PRO A 432 5.48 -33.89 22.79
N LYS A 433 5.43 -34.33 21.54
CA LYS A 433 6.65 -34.51 20.73
C LYS A 433 7.01 -33.18 20.07
N VAL A 434 7.91 -32.47 20.73
CA VAL A 434 8.78 -31.47 20.12
C VAL A 434 9.84 -32.24 19.32
N GLU A 435 9.77 -32.24 17.99
CA GLU A 435 10.93 -32.59 17.15
C GLU A 435 10.78 -32.04 15.72
N LYS A 436 11.63 -31.05 15.42
CA LYS A 436 12.23 -30.65 14.13
C LYS A 436 11.47 -30.96 12.84
N MET A 437 11.07 -29.90 12.13
CA MET A 437 10.99 -29.88 10.66
C MET A 437 11.46 -28.52 10.12
N ASP A 438 12.78 -28.31 10.19
CA ASP A 438 13.53 -27.52 9.22
C ASP A 438 13.80 -28.43 8.01
N THR A 439 13.00 -28.33 6.94
CA THR A 439 13.29 -28.68 5.52
C THR A 439 11.99 -28.95 4.76
N VAL A 440 11.40 -27.93 4.13
CA VAL A 440 10.80 -27.98 2.78
C VAL A 440 10.71 -26.53 2.25
N GLN A 441 11.87 -25.97 1.91
CA GLN A 441 11.97 -24.95 0.88
C GLN A 441 12.75 -25.60 -0.26
N GLN A 442 12.26 -25.41 -1.49
CA GLN A 442 12.73 -25.93 -2.79
C GLN A 442 11.89 -27.07 -3.35
N ILE A 443 11.74 -26.99 -4.68
CA ILE A 443 10.97 -27.84 -5.60
C ILE A 443 9.51 -27.40 -5.77
N ASP A 444 9.31 -26.40 -6.65
CA ASP A 444 8.48 -26.60 -7.84
C ASP A 444 8.73 -25.48 -8.86
N MET A 445 9.76 -25.72 -9.69
CA MET A 445 9.88 -25.18 -11.03
C MET A 445 9.65 -26.34 -11.99
N GLY A 446 8.69 -26.19 -12.91
CA GLY A 446 8.60 -26.94 -14.16
C GLY A 446 7.80 -28.23 -14.10
N ASN A 447 6.58 -28.22 -14.64
CA ASN A 447 6.27 -28.94 -15.87
C ASN A 447 4.88 -28.57 -16.43
N THR A 448 4.86 -28.41 -17.75
CA THR A 448 3.78 -28.12 -18.72
C THR A 448 3.12 -26.74 -18.70
#